data_AF-A0A2H0YLE3-F1
#
_entry.id   AF-A0A2H0YLE3-F1
#
_cell.length_a   1.000
_cell.length_b   1.000
_cell.length_c   1.000
_cell.angle_alpha   90.00
_cell.angle_beta   90.00
_cell.angle_gamma   90.00
#
_symmetry.space_group_name_H-M   'P 1'
#
loop_
_entity.id
_entity.type
_entity.pdbx_description
1 polymer ?
#
loop_
_entity_poly.entity_id
_entity_poly.type
_entity_poly.pdbx_seq_one_letter_code
_entity_poly.pdbx_strand_id
1 'polypeptide(L)'
;DKFAFLYEVVGFRCNKIERVFIKSVSGFSSFVDFLVFYQEKQPTQNDIPLYAIEETKTDDKESRNTGVYQRASKFVFVEIYYPKIKKVMLYNLKIEQKEEPTATYIFGTRLLLTLGVEILGKKLGSKIFQPFHSVNEIVALKRAMRKAHKGNIPILIKKVGNKITVSGRLFKSGGLAHDPNIGALSLISAVIRKLGWTGEIVITKHGLKQKHLQADSKFIKIANHLRLQIQGLVLPASKMRENYWKYETEGEKFGTIFIHLVVENFTKGFSIFENHAGCEKGYFITSDGKHIPLEKYSDRKAYKAGNKKKIISIPDLILIDFGRSEIINIEGKKYQFRKDGIKELKSFGDIEKTYIKKYYPKFKIIRTVVLYGGTEKKVIEIEVGFLLNENGDLVLGIKAPALFKEAIKNLLDFWS
;
A
#
# COMPACT_ATOMS: atom_id res chain seq x y z
N ASP A 1 23.24 -14.43 -18.48
CA ASP A 1 21.77 -14.23 -18.42
C ASP A 1 21.43 -12.84 -17.91
N LYS A 2 20.28 -12.28 -18.33
CA LYS A 2 19.79 -10.95 -17.92
C LYS A 2 18.37 -11.06 -17.36
N PHE A 3 18.09 -10.33 -16.30
CA PHE A 3 16.76 -10.29 -15.70
C PHE A 3 15.77 -9.50 -16.55
N ALA A 4 14.67 -10.13 -16.96
CA ALA A 4 13.66 -9.54 -17.85
C ALA A 4 12.60 -8.68 -17.13
N PHE A 5 12.77 -8.39 -15.83
CA PHE A 5 11.76 -7.70 -15.01
C PHE A 5 10.40 -8.41 -15.02
N LEU A 6 10.44 -9.74 -15.07
CA LEU A 6 9.31 -10.64 -15.08
C LEU A 6 9.64 -11.78 -14.12
N TYR A 7 8.75 -12.03 -13.17
CA TYR A 7 8.87 -13.14 -12.23
C TYR A 7 7.91 -14.24 -12.66
N GLU A 8 8.41 -15.48 -12.74
CA GLU A 8 7.57 -16.66 -12.90
C GLU A 8 7.32 -17.29 -11.53
N VAL A 9 6.06 -17.57 -11.22
CA VAL A 9 5.71 -18.37 -10.06
C VAL A 9 5.86 -19.83 -10.44
N VAL A 10 6.70 -20.56 -9.71
CA VAL A 10 6.99 -21.99 -9.94
C VAL A 10 6.53 -22.82 -8.74
N GLY A 11 6.61 -24.16 -8.86
CA GLY A 11 6.28 -25.08 -7.76
C GLY A 11 4.79 -25.42 -7.63
N PHE A 12 3.97 -25.10 -8.63
CA PHE A 12 2.58 -25.55 -8.71
C PHE A 12 2.28 -26.18 -10.08
N ARG A 13 1.23 -27.02 -10.15
CA ARG A 13 0.71 -27.61 -11.39
C ARG A 13 -0.80 -27.41 -11.45
N CYS A 14 -1.31 -26.95 -12.58
CA CYS A 14 -2.74 -26.74 -12.81
C CYS A 14 -3.11 -27.13 -14.25
N ASN A 15 -4.16 -27.95 -14.42
CA ASN A 15 -4.61 -28.36 -15.75
C ASN A 15 -5.21 -27.20 -16.58
N LYS A 16 -5.50 -26.05 -15.95
CA LYS A 16 -6.12 -24.88 -16.59
C LYS A 16 -5.17 -23.69 -16.73
N ILE A 17 -4.07 -23.68 -15.97
CA ILE A 17 -3.15 -22.55 -15.89
C ILE A 17 -1.75 -23.13 -16.06
N GLU A 18 -1.16 -22.90 -17.23
CA GLU A 18 0.16 -23.39 -17.57
C GLU A 18 1.24 -22.67 -16.74
N ARG A 19 1.22 -21.33 -16.74
CA ARG A 19 2.22 -20.48 -16.08
C ARG A 19 1.56 -19.28 -15.43
N VAL A 20 2.16 -18.78 -14.34
CA VAL A 20 1.75 -17.55 -13.68
C VAL A 20 2.94 -16.61 -13.63
N PHE A 21 2.73 -15.39 -14.14
CA PHE A 21 3.74 -14.35 -14.14
C PHE A 21 3.33 -13.18 -13.27
N ILE A 22 4.32 -12.56 -12.63
CA ILE A 22 4.18 -11.33 -11.85
C ILE A 22 5.06 -10.27 -12.50
N LYS A 23 4.47 -9.10 -12.78
CA LYS A 23 5.17 -7.94 -13.31
C LYS A 23 4.69 -6.67 -12.63
N SER A 24 5.63 -5.80 -12.29
CA SER A 24 5.32 -4.55 -11.61
C SER A 24 4.64 -3.55 -12.55
N VAL A 25 3.61 -2.90 -12.02
CA VAL A 25 2.82 -1.88 -12.70
C VAL A 25 2.60 -0.69 -11.76
N SER A 26 2.32 0.48 -12.31
CA SER A 26 1.90 1.65 -11.56
C SER A 26 0.68 2.31 -12.19
N GLY A 27 -0.16 2.92 -11.36
CA GLY A 27 -1.30 3.68 -11.84
C GLY A 27 -0.95 5.11 -12.19
N PHE A 28 -1.71 5.70 -13.11
CA PHE A 28 -1.63 7.15 -13.35
C PHE A 28 -2.29 7.99 -12.23
N SER A 29 -3.01 7.34 -11.30
CA SER A 29 -3.65 7.95 -10.12
C SER A 29 -3.90 6.88 -9.04
N SER A 30 -5.11 6.82 -8.46
CA SER A 30 -5.48 5.83 -7.45
C SER A 30 -5.49 4.40 -8.05
N PHE A 31 -4.56 3.55 -7.63
CA PHE A 31 -4.37 2.20 -8.18
C PHE A 31 -4.58 1.12 -7.10
N VAL A 32 -5.21 0.00 -7.47
CA VAL A 32 -5.29 -1.22 -6.62
C VAL A 32 -3.96 -1.94 -6.60
N ASP A 33 -3.68 -2.77 -5.59
CA ASP A 33 -2.36 -3.41 -5.47
C ASP A 33 -2.11 -4.49 -6.55
N PHE A 34 -3.15 -5.20 -7.01
CA PHE A 34 -3.04 -6.17 -8.10
C PHE A 34 -4.15 -6.03 -9.14
N LEU A 35 -3.76 -6.25 -10.40
CA LEU A 35 -4.66 -6.59 -11.49
C LEU A 35 -4.32 -8.01 -11.96
N VAL A 36 -5.34 -8.87 -12.07
CA VAL A 36 -5.16 -10.26 -12.50
C VAL A 36 -5.74 -10.43 -13.89
N PHE A 37 -4.93 -10.96 -14.81
CA PHE A 37 -5.32 -11.27 -16.18
C PHE A 37 -5.19 -12.77 -16.42
N TYR A 38 -6.06 -13.32 -17.27
CA TYR A 38 -5.98 -14.71 -17.72
C TYR A 38 -6.08 -14.73 -19.23
N GLN A 39 -4.92 -14.88 -19.89
CA GLN A 39 -4.76 -14.76 -21.34
C GLN A 39 -3.37 -15.26 -21.76
N GLU A 40 -3.19 -15.49 -23.07
CA GLU A 40 -1.94 -15.99 -23.65
C GLU A 40 -0.87 -14.91 -23.80
N LYS A 41 -1.27 -13.68 -24.17
CA LYS A 41 -0.34 -12.58 -24.44
C LYS A 41 -0.19 -11.66 -23.22
N GLN A 42 0.96 -11.00 -23.12
CA GLN A 42 1.20 -10.03 -22.06
C GLN A 42 0.12 -8.92 -22.07
N PRO A 43 -0.48 -8.55 -20.91
CA PRO A 43 -1.54 -7.54 -20.84
C PRO A 43 -1.14 -6.17 -21.37
N THR A 44 -2.09 -5.53 -22.04
CA THR A 44 -2.08 -4.14 -22.48
C THR A 44 -3.16 -3.36 -21.74
N GLN A 45 -3.12 -2.02 -21.82
CA GLN A 45 -4.10 -1.16 -21.14
C GLN A 45 -5.54 -1.33 -21.67
N ASN A 46 -5.70 -1.92 -22.86
CA ASN A 46 -7.01 -2.20 -23.47
C ASN A 46 -7.63 -3.51 -22.97
N ASP A 47 -6.83 -4.39 -22.36
CA ASP A 47 -7.33 -5.66 -21.85
C ASP A 47 -8.13 -5.44 -20.56
N ILE A 48 -9.14 -6.30 -20.35
CA ILE A 48 -10.00 -6.26 -19.17
C ILE A 48 -9.49 -7.27 -18.14
N PRO A 49 -8.99 -6.82 -16.98
CA PRO A 49 -8.56 -7.73 -15.93
C PRO A 49 -9.76 -8.50 -15.34
N LEU A 50 -9.49 -9.74 -14.93
CA LEU A 50 -10.45 -10.61 -14.26
C LEU A 50 -10.73 -10.13 -12.83
N TYR A 51 -9.67 -9.69 -12.12
CA TYR A 51 -9.77 -9.18 -10.75
C TYR A 51 -8.99 -7.87 -10.58
N ALA A 52 -9.55 -6.98 -9.76
CA ALA A 52 -8.83 -5.89 -9.11
C ALA A 52 -8.78 -6.17 -7.61
N ILE A 53 -7.56 -6.34 -7.09
CA ILE A 53 -7.33 -6.73 -5.70
C ILE A 53 -6.59 -5.61 -4.99
N GLU A 54 -7.16 -5.17 -3.87
CA GLU A 54 -6.49 -4.30 -2.91
C GLU A 54 -6.10 -5.13 -1.70
N GLU A 55 -4.82 -5.09 -1.31
CA GLU A 55 -4.31 -5.85 -0.18
C GLU A 55 -4.14 -4.95 1.06
N THR A 56 -4.46 -5.47 2.23
CA THR A 56 -4.10 -4.82 3.49
C THR A 56 -3.70 -5.85 4.52
N LYS A 57 -2.77 -5.49 5.40
CA LYS A 57 -2.48 -6.27 6.62
C LYS A 57 -3.04 -5.61 7.89
N THR A 58 -3.38 -4.31 7.81
CA THR A 58 -4.02 -3.60 8.93
C THR A 58 -5.33 -4.27 9.39
N ASP A 59 -5.35 -4.71 10.64
CA ASP A 59 -6.59 -5.04 11.34
C ASP A 59 -7.25 -3.82 12.00
N ASP A 60 -8.55 -3.87 12.30
CA ASP A 60 -9.24 -2.76 12.96
C ASP A 60 -8.80 -2.56 14.42
N LYS A 61 -8.12 -3.56 15.01
CA LYS A 61 -7.33 -3.45 16.25
C LYS A 61 -6.24 -2.38 16.18
N GLU A 62 -5.55 -2.27 15.04
CA GLU A 62 -4.43 -1.35 14.86
C GLU A 62 -4.89 0.04 14.37
N SER A 63 -5.73 0.07 13.34
CA SER A 63 -6.26 1.33 12.83
C SER A 63 -7.66 1.20 12.21
N ARG A 64 -8.66 1.60 13.00
CA ARG A 64 -10.08 1.59 12.65
C ARG A 64 -10.40 2.27 11.30
N ASN A 65 -9.71 3.38 11.00
CA ASN A 65 -9.99 4.17 9.79
C ASN A 65 -9.11 3.77 8.60
N THR A 66 -7.88 3.31 8.85
CA THR A 66 -6.93 2.92 7.79
C THR A 66 -7.31 1.57 7.18
N GLY A 67 -7.73 0.60 8.00
CA GLY A 67 -8.03 -0.76 7.53
C GLY A 67 -9.23 -0.89 6.59
N VAL A 68 -10.02 0.18 6.38
CA VAL A 68 -11.14 0.19 5.45
C VAL A 68 -11.14 1.46 4.59
N TYR A 69 -11.27 2.64 5.19
CA TYR A 69 -11.57 3.83 4.42
C TYR A 69 -10.42 4.34 3.57
N GLN A 70 -9.18 4.27 4.06
CA GLN A 70 -8.03 4.80 3.31
C GLN A 70 -7.83 4.13 1.95
N ARG A 71 -8.31 2.89 1.81
CA ARG A 71 -8.16 2.05 0.61
C ARG A 71 -9.40 2.07 -0.29
N ALA A 72 -10.56 2.35 0.28
CA ALA A 72 -11.84 2.23 -0.41
C ALA A 72 -11.99 3.07 -1.69
N SER A 73 -11.31 4.22 -1.78
CA SER A 73 -11.34 5.03 -3.00
C SER A 73 -10.82 4.30 -4.23
N LYS A 74 -9.90 3.33 -4.06
CA LYS A 74 -9.33 2.57 -5.17
C LYS A 74 -10.39 1.72 -5.88
N PHE A 75 -11.32 1.12 -5.14
CA PHE A 75 -12.46 0.38 -5.70
C PHE A 75 -13.44 1.27 -6.46
N VAL A 76 -13.71 2.47 -5.94
CA VAL A 76 -14.54 3.45 -6.64
C VAL A 76 -13.86 3.93 -7.92
N PHE A 77 -12.53 4.07 -7.89
CA PHE A 77 -11.75 4.59 -9.00
C PHE A 77 -11.55 3.56 -10.12
N VAL A 78 -11.26 2.29 -9.79
CA VAL A 78 -11.07 1.22 -10.79
C VAL A 78 -12.36 0.92 -11.55
N GLU A 79 -13.52 1.06 -10.91
CA GLU A 79 -14.84 0.86 -11.53
C GLU A 79 -15.16 1.88 -12.63
N ILE A 80 -14.48 3.04 -12.64
CA ILE A 80 -14.60 4.03 -13.72
C ILE A 80 -14.00 3.47 -15.03
N TYR A 81 -12.95 2.66 -14.92
CA TYR A 81 -12.25 2.06 -16.07
C TYR A 81 -12.82 0.68 -16.41
N TYR A 82 -13.17 -0.11 -15.39
CA TYR A 82 -13.67 -1.47 -15.54
C TYR A 82 -14.98 -1.66 -14.74
N PRO A 83 -16.14 -1.23 -15.27
CA PRO A 83 -17.40 -1.19 -14.50
C PRO A 83 -17.91 -2.54 -13.97
N LYS A 84 -17.50 -3.65 -14.59
CA LYS A 84 -17.94 -5.02 -14.25
C LYS A 84 -16.83 -5.87 -13.61
N ILE A 85 -15.70 -5.25 -13.24
CA ILE A 85 -14.56 -5.95 -12.67
C ILE A 85 -14.91 -6.61 -11.33
N LYS A 86 -14.37 -7.81 -11.08
CA LYS A 86 -14.45 -8.42 -9.75
C LYS A 86 -13.48 -7.71 -8.83
N LYS A 87 -14.01 -7.11 -7.76
CA LYS A 87 -13.26 -6.33 -6.78
C LYS A 87 -13.03 -7.17 -5.54
N VAL A 88 -11.78 -7.27 -5.09
CA VAL A 88 -11.40 -8.03 -3.90
C VAL A 88 -10.63 -7.13 -2.94
N MET A 89 -11.04 -7.11 -1.68
CA MET A 89 -10.25 -6.60 -0.57
C MET A 89 -9.62 -7.81 0.15
N LEU A 90 -8.32 -7.98 -0.01
CA LEU A 90 -7.55 -9.08 0.57
C LEU A 90 -6.91 -8.64 1.89
N TYR A 91 -7.33 -9.25 3.00
CA TYR A 91 -6.70 -9.06 4.30
C TYR A 91 -5.59 -10.10 4.53
N ASN A 92 -4.33 -9.73 4.30
CA ASN A 92 -3.16 -10.57 4.59
C ASN A 92 -2.71 -10.35 6.05
N LEU A 93 -3.55 -10.75 6.99
CA LEU A 93 -3.28 -10.54 8.41
C LEU A 93 -2.06 -11.35 8.87
N LYS A 94 -1.11 -10.67 9.53
CA LYS A 94 0.02 -11.30 10.24
C LYS A 94 -0.14 -11.29 11.76
N ILE A 95 -1.28 -10.79 12.23
CA ILE A 95 -1.65 -10.68 13.63
C ILE A 95 -3.08 -11.21 13.81
N GLU A 96 -3.45 -11.53 15.04
CA GLU A 96 -4.80 -11.96 15.37
C GLU A 96 -5.83 -10.88 15.00
N GLN A 97 -6.87 -11.31 14.30
CA GLN A 97 -8.04 -10.50 14.01
C GLN A 97 -8.75 -10.16 15.32
N LYS A 98 -9.20 -8.91 15.45
CA LYS A 98 -10.09 -8.53 16.54
C LYS A 98 -11.38 -9.36 16.55
N GLU A 99 -11.74 -9.88 17.71
CA GLU A 99 -12.98 -10.64 17.92
C GLU A 99 -14.23 -9.78 17.69
N GLU A 100 -14.32 -8.64 18.38
CA GLU A 100 -15.45 -7.73 18.26
C GLU A 100 -15.16 -6.57 17.29
N PRO A 101 -15.82 -6.54 16.10
CA PRO A 101 -15.57 -5.50 15.12
C PRO A 101 -16.05 -4.13 15.62
N THR A 102 -15.26 -3.10 15.36
CA THR A 102 -15.67 -1.73 15.68
C THR A 102 -16.82 -1.25 14.79
N ALA A 103 -17.68 -0.36 15.30
CA ALA A 103 -18.78 0.22 14.51
C ALA A 103 -18.30 0.88 13.19
N THR A 104 -17.11 1.47 13.20
CA THR A 104 -16.47 2.03 12.01
C THR A 104 -16.16 0.96 10.98
N TYR A 105 -15.60 -0.17 11.41
CA TYR A 105 -15.28 -1.31 10.57
C TYR A 105 -16.55 -1.94 9.99
N ILE A 106 -17.60 -2.13 10.81
CA ILE A 106 -18.91 -2.62 10.36
C ILE A 106 -19.47 -1.71 9.27
N PHE A 107 -19.55 -0.41 9.53
CA PHE A 107 -20.12 0.55 8.56
C PHE A 107 -19.33 0.55 7.24
N GLY A 108 -18.00 0.63 7.30
CA GLY A 108 -17.16 0.65 6.09
C GLY A 108 -17.20 -0.67 5.31
N THR A 109 -17.17 -1.82 6.00
CA THR A 109 -17.23 -3.14 5.35
C THR A 109 -18.57 -3.36 4.68
N ARG A 110 -19.69 -2.99 5.33
CA ARG A 110 -21.02 -3.08 4.71
C ARG A 110 -21.12 -2.20 3.45
N LEU A 111 -20.50 -1.02 3.44
CA LEU A 111 -20.41 -0.19 2.23
C LEU A 111 -19.62 -0.89 1.11
N LEU A 112 -18.47 -1.51 1.43
CA LEU A 112 -17.68 -2.29 0.45
C LEU A 112 -18.48 -3.45 -0.12
N LEU A 113 -19.16 -4.22 0.72
CA LEU A 113 -20.05 -5.31 0.30
C LEU A 113 -21.18 -4.80 -0.60
N THR A 114 -21.75 -3.64 -0.28
CA THR A 114 -22.76 -3.01 -1.13
C THR A 114 -22.20 -2.63 -2.49
N LEU A 115 -20.94 -2.18 -2.59
CA LEU A 115 -20.25 -1.97 -3.87
C LEU A 115 -19.89 -3.28 -4.61
N GLY A 116 -20.15 -4.44 -4.03
CA GLY A 116 -19.81 -5.74 -4.62
C GLY A 116 -18.33 -6.09 -4.48
N VAL A 117 -17.67 -5.55 -3.44
CA VAL A 117 -16.30 -5.93 -3.11
C VAL A 117 -16.33 -7.19 -2.26
N GLU A 118 -15.66 -8.23 -2.73
CA GLU A 118 -15.44 -9.47 -1.99
C GLU A 118 -14.36 -9.25 -0.93
N ILE A 119 -14.54 -9.82 0.26
CA ILE A 119 -13.59 -9.70 1.37
C ILE A 119 -12.96 -11.06 1.63
N LEU A 120 -11.64 -11.15 1.48
CA LEU A 120 -10.86 -12.37 1.72
C LEU A 120 -9.86 -12.17 2.87
N GLY A 121 -9.42 -13.27 3.49
CA GLY A 121 -8.39 -13.25 4.54
C GLY A 121 -8.87 -12.77 5.92
N LYS A 122 -10.18 -12.54 6.08
CA LYS A 122 -10.82 -12.23 7.35
C LYS A 122 -12.10 -13.02 7.55
N LYS A 123 -12.40 -13.35 8.80
CA LYS A 123 -13.69 -13.94 9.19
C LYS A 123 -14.72 -12.82 9.35
N LEU A 124 -15.80 -12.90 8.58
CA LEU A 124 -16.94 -11.96 8.67
C LEU A 124 -18.17 -12.70 9.19
N GLY A 125 -18.74 -12.24 10.29
CA GLY A 125 -20.04 -12.72 10.76
C GLY A 125 -21.16 -12.34 9.78
N SER A 126 -21.77 -13.32 9.12
CA SER A 126 -22.79 -13.14 8.07
C SER A 126 -24.04 -12.38 8.52
N LYS A 127 -24.34 -12.38 9.83
CA LYS A 127 -25.45 -11.59 10.41
C LYS A 127 -25.12 -10.10 10.55
N ILE A 128 -23.84 -9.74 10.71
CA ILE A 128 -23.38 -8.36 10.95
C ILE A 128 -23.01 -7.70 9.62
N PHE A 129 -22.30 -8.44 8.76
CA PHE A 129 -21.72 -7.92 7.53
C PHE A 129 -22.62 -8.26 6.34
N GLN A 130 -23.70 -7.51 6.20
CA GLN A 130 -24.61 -7.58 5.05
C GLN A 130 -24.55 -6.29 4.23
N PRO A 131 -24.71 -6.36 2.90
CA PRO A 131 -24.92 -5.18 2.07
C PRO A 131 -26.05 -4.30 2.62
N PHE A 132 -25.99 -3.01 2.30
CA PHE A 132 -27.11 -2.10 2.49
C PHE A 132 -28.09 -2.27 1.33
N HIS A 133 -29.39 -2.22 1.62
CA HIS A 133 -30.43 -2.28 0.58
C HIS A 133 -31.03 -0.92 0.28
N SER A 134 -30.81 0.08 1.14
CA SER A 134 -31.31 1.44 0.92
C SER A 134 -30.42 2.52 1.52
N VAL A 135 -30.51 3.73 0.98
CA VAL A 135 -29.84 4.91 1.53
C VAL A 135 -30.28 5.19 2.97
N ASN A 136 -31.52 4.86 3.33
CA ASN A 136 -32.05 5.07 4.67
C ASN A 136 -31.32 4.19 5.70
N GLU A 137 -30.97 2.95 5.36
CA GLU A 137 -30.17 2.08 6.24
C GLU A 137 -28.79 2.68 6.53
N ILE A 138 -28.14 3.25 5.50
CA ILE A 138 -26.84 3.93 5.65
C ILE A 138 -26.96 5.09 6.62
N VAL A 139 -27.98 5.94 6.45
CA VAL A 139 -28.24 7.09 7.33
C VAL A 139 -28.53 6.64 8.75
N ALA A 140 -29.37 5.61 8.92
CA ALA A 140 -29.76 5.09 10.23
C ALA A 140 -28.57 4.50 10.97
N LEU A 141 -27.81 3.60 10.34
CA LEU A 141 -26.63 2.99 10.95
C LEU A 141 -25.60 4.07 11.30
N LYS A 142 -25.36 5.03 10.41
CA LYS A 142 -24.40 6.11 10.67
C LYS A 142 -24.82 7.02 11.82
N ARG A 143 -26.12 7.27 11.99
CA ARG A 143 -26.69 8.08 13.06
C ARG A 143 -26.54 7.41 14.43
N ALA A 144 -26.68 6.09 14.49
CA ALA A 144 -26.54 5.30 15.71
C ALA A 144 -25.09 5.20 16.21
N MET A 145 -24.09 5.44 15.35
CA MET A 145 -22.69 5.42 15.73
C MET A 145 -22.31 6.56 16.69
N ARG A 146 -21.45 6.25 17.67
CA ARG A 146 -20.84 7.26 18.55
C ARG A 146 -20.15 8.37 17.74
N LYS A 147 -20.40 9.62 18.10
CA LYS A 147 -19.77 10.79 17.47
C LYS A 147 -18.27 10.84 17.78
N ALA A 148 -17.52 11.48 16.88
CA ALA A 148 -16.09 11.71 17.06
C ALA A 148 -15.80 12.55 18.33
N HIS A 149 -14.61 12.38 18.90
CA HIS A 149 -14.15 13.17 20.05
C HIS A 149 -14.21 14.69 19.77
N LYS A 150 -14.35 15.48 20.85
CA LYS A 150 -14.42 16.96 20.79
C LYS A 150 -13.23 17.51 19.98
N GLY A 151 -13.52 18.38 19.01
CA GLY A 151 -12.52 18.96 18.09
C GLY A 151 -12.36 18.24 16.75
N ASN A 152 -12.89 17.03 16.57
CA ASN A 152 -12.94 16.35 15.27
C ASN A 152 -14.23 16.66 14.52
N ILE A 153 -14.14 16.73 13.18
CA ILE A 153 -15.32 16.87 12.31
C ILE A 153 -15.87 15.46 12.05
N PRO A 154 -17.04 15.09 12.59
CA PRO A 154 -17.62 13.78 12.35
C PRO A 154 -18.12 13.68 10.90
N ILE A 155 -18.11 12.46 10.37
CA ILE A 155 -18.88 12.14 9.18
C ILE A 155 -20.35 11.99 9.58
N LEU A 156 -21.22 12.81 9.00
CA LEU A 156 -22.67 12.77 9.21
C LEU A 156 -23.33 12.71 7.84
N ILE A 157 -24.41 11.93 7.74
CA ILE A 157 -25.19 11.80 6.51
C ILE A 157 -26.60 12.28 6.82
N LYS A 158 -27.08 13.28 6.07
CA LYS A 158 -28.45 13.81 6.22
C LYS A 158 -29.12 13.83 4.87
N LYS A 159 -30.33 13.28 4.80
CA LYS A 159 -31.23 13.35 3.65
C LYS A 159 -32.30 14.40 3.94
N VAL A 160 -32.44 15.38 3.05
CA VAL A 160 -33.44 16.46 3.13
C VAL A 160 -33.99 16.67 1.72
N GLY A 161 -35.25 16.32 1.49
CA GLY A 161 -35.84 16.34 0.14
C GLY A 161 -34.99 15.54 -0.86
N ASN A 162 -34.69 16.15 -2.01
CA ASN A 162 -33.85 15.58 -3.07
C ASN A 162 -32.33 15.81 -2.87
N LYS A 163 -31.90 16.08 -1.64
CA LYS A 163 -30.50 16.37 -1.32
C LYS A 163 -29.99 15.48 -0.19
N ILE A 164 -28.79 14.94 -0.38
CA ILE A 164 -28.01 14.31 0.68
C ILE A 164 -26.78 15.15 0.97
N THR A 165 -26.53 15.42 2.24
CA THR A 165 -25.27 16.03 2.69
C THR A 165 -24.42 14.98 3.39
N VAL A 166 -23.14 14.95 3.07
CA VAL A 166 -22.15 14.11 3.74
C VAL A 166 -21.06 15.03 4.31
N SER A 167 -20.95 15.12 5.63
CA SER A 167 -19.90 15.94 6.24
C SER A 167 -18.59 15.16 6.35
N GLY A 168 -17.46 15.86 6.34
CA GLY A 168 -16.17 15.26 6.67
C GLY A 168 -14.99 16.14 6.28
N ARG A 169 -13.97 16.21 7.14
CA ARG A 169 -12.75 17.00 6.86
C ARG A 169 -11.98 16.39 5.69
N LEU A 170 -11.66 17.20 4.68
CA LEU A 170 -10.77 16.83 3.57
C LEU A 170 -9.42 17.58 3.64
N PHE A 171 -9.40 18.75 4.29
CA PHE A 171 -8.20 19.54 4.46
C PHE A 171 -7.22 18.92 5.45
N LYS A 172 -5.96 18.78 5.04
CA LYS A 172 -4.82 18.39 5.89
C LYS A 172 -3.53 18.92 5.27
N SER A 173 -2.59 19.37 6.09
CA SER A 173 -1.24 19.79 5.65
C SER A 173 -1.23 20.77 4.46
N GLY A 174 -2.14 21.76 4.46
CA GLY A 174 -2.17 22.80 3.43
C GLY A 174 -3.01 22.50 2.18
N GLY A 175 -3.60 21.31 2.05
CA GLY A 175 -4.38 20.94 0.87
C GLY A 175 -5.42 19.85 1.10
N LEU A 176 -5.96 19.33 -0.01
CA LEU A 176 -6.86 18.17 -0.04
C LEU A 176 -6.03 16.89 0.17
N ALA A 177 -5.83 16.50 1.43
CA ALA A 177 -4.88 15.44 1.78
C ALA A 177 -5.30 14.57 2.99
N HIS A 178 -6.58 14.61 3.41
CA HIS A 178 -7.06 13.76 4.49
C HIS A 178 -7.47 12.36 3.99
N ASP A 179 -6.49 11.51 3.66
CA ASP A 179 -6.71 10.22 2.97
C ASP A 179 -7.83 9.33 3.53
N PRO A 180 -7.96 9.08 4.85
CA PRO A 180 -9.06 8.26 5.35
C PRO A 180 -10.44 8.83 5.04
N ASN A 181 -10.59 10.16 5.05
CA ASN A 181 -11.87 10.78 4.75
C ASN A 181 -12.09 10.90 3.24
N ILE A 182 -11.03 11.06 2.45
CA ILE A 182 -11.13 10.98 0.98
C ILE A 182 -11.78 9.64 0.61
N GLY A 183 -11.23 8.53 1.09
CA GLY A 183 -11.80 7.22 0.78
C GLY A 183 -13.15 6.95 1.45
N ALA A 184 -13.39 7.40 2.68
CA ALA A 184 -14.71 7.26 3.32
C ALA A 184 -15.81 8.01 2.56
N LEU A 185 -15.57 9.27 2.19
CA LEU A 185 -16.56 10.11 1.50
C LEU A 185 -16.78 9.63 0.07
N SER A 186 -15.73 9.18 -0.62
CA SER A 186 -15.85 8.53 -1.92
C SER A 186 -16.69 7.25 -1.84
N LEU A 187 -16.41 6.36 -0.89
CA LEU A 187 -17.12 5.10 -0.70
C LEU A 187 -18.61 5.33 -0.36
N ILE A 188 -18.90 6.19 0.61
CA ILE A 188 -20.27 6.53 1.00
C ILE A 188 -21.06 7.06 -0.20
N SER A 189 -20.47 8.00 -0.95
CA SER A 189 -21.14 8.63 -2.09
C SER A 189 -21.36 7.63 -3.23
N ALA A 190 -20.38 6.76 -3.50
CA ALA A 190 -20.50 5.71 -4.51
C ALA A 190 -21.63 4.72 -4.16
N VAL A 191 -21.73 4.30 -2.90
CA VAL A 191 -22.82 3.40 -2.48
C VAL A 191 -24.17 4.10 -2.57
N ILE A 192 -24.27 5.37 -2.17
CA ILE A 192 -25.52 6.14 -2.31
C ILE A 192 -25.98 6.18 -3.78
N ARG A 193 -25.05 6.40 -4.71
CA ARG A 193 -25.33 6.33 -6.16
C ARG A 193 -25.74 4.92 -6.60
N LYS A 194 -25.03 3.89 -6.15
CA LYS A 194 -25.33 2.48 -6.46
C LYS A 194 -26.71 2.05 -5.98
N LEU A 195 -27.18 2.59 -4.86
CA LEU A 195 -28.53 2.37 -4.33
C LEU A 195 -29.62 3.23 -5.01
N GLY A 196 -29.31 3.82 -6.18
CA GLY A 196 -30.30 4.48 -7.03
C GLY A 196 -30.55 5.96 -6.72
N TRP A 197 -29.78 6.60 -5.83
CA TRP A 197 -29.96 8.03 -5.56
C TRP A 197 -29.51 8.89 -6.75
N THR A 198 -30.44 9.59 -7.38
CA THR A 198 -30.18 10.50 -8.50
C THR A 198 -30.09 11.96 -8.09
N GLY A 199 -30.58 12.31 -6.89
CA GLY A 199 -30.56 13.67 -6.34
C GLY A 199 -29.17 14.21 -6.01
N GLU A 200 -29.11 15.39 -5.40
CA GLU A 200 -27.84 16.02 -5.04
C GLU A 200 -27.10 15.24 -3.95
N ILE A 201 -25.76 15.18 -4.05
CA ILE A 201 -24.87 14.77 -2.96
C ILE A 201 -23.86 15.89 -2.73
N VAL A 202 -23.91 16.50 -1.55
CA VAL A 202 -23.09 17.68 -1.21
C VAL A 202 -22.15 17.36 -0.06
N ILE A 203 -20.85 17.49 -0.31
CA ILE A 203 -19.82 17.35 0.71
C ILE A 203 -19.73 18.63 1.53
N THR A 204 -19.85 18.50 2.85
CA THR A 204 -19.89 19.63 3.79
C THR A 204 -18.78 19.52 4.84
N LYS A 205 -18.46 20.63 5.53
CA LYS A 205 -17.44 20.66 6.61
C LYS A 205 -16.06 20.13 6.18
N HIS A 206 -15.70 20.30 4.90
CA HIS A 206 -14.46 19.80 4.31
C HIS A 206 -13.22 20.61 4.69
N GLY A 207 -13.39 21.90 5.01
CA GLY A 207 -12.29 22.81 5.37
C GLY A 207 -11.42 23.24 4.19
N LEU A 208 -11.88 23.03 2.96
CA LEU A 208 -11.16 23.42 1.74
C LEU A 208 -11.52 24.85 1.32
N LYS A 209 -10.64 25.46 0.52
CA LYS A 209 -10.85 26.72 -0.22
C LYS A 209 -10.70 26.41 -1.71
N GLN A 210 -11.14 27.31 -2.59
CA GLN A 210 -11.09 27.09 -4.06
C GLN A 210 -9.69 26.69 -4.55
N LYS A 211 -8.64 27.35 -4.02
CA LYS A 211 -7.23 27.04 -4.35
C LYS A 211 -6.76 25.62 -4.02
N HIS A 212 -7.49 24.87 -3.18
CA HIS A 212 -7.13 23.50 -2.84
C HIS A 212 -7.73 22.47 -3.82
N LEU A 213 -8.58 22.90 -4.75
CA LEU A 213 -9.24 22.06 -5.74
C LEU A 213 -8.38 21.97 -7.00
N GLN A 214 -7.56 20.93 -7.08
CA GLN A 214 -6.80 20.60 -8.28
C GLN A 214 -7.56 19.57 -9.11
N ALA A 215 -7.79 19.89 -10.39
CA ALA A 215 -8.52 19.04 -11.33
C ALA A 215 -7.97 17.61 -11.39
N ASP A 216 -6.65 17.45 -11.28
CA ASP A 216 -6.00 16.15 -11.39
C ASP A 216 -6.04 15.27 -10.14
N SER A 217 -6.47 15.81 -9.00
CA SER A 217 -6.47 15.06 -7.76
C SER A 217 -7.53 13.94 -7.75
N LYS A 218 -7.19 12.81 -7.12
CA LYS A 218 -8.03 11.59 -7.09
C LYS A 218 -9.46 11.85 -6.62
N PHE A 219 -9.63 12.67 -5.58
CA PHE A 219 -10.96 12.96 -5.04
C PHE A 219 -11.80 13.79 -6.00
N ILE A 220 -11.19 14.72 -6.74
CA ILE A 220 -11.89 15.57 -7.70
C ILE A 220 -12.33 14.78 -8.93
N LYS A 221 -11.49 13.84 -9.39
CA LYS A 221 -11.87 12.85 -10.41
C LYS A 221 -13.08 12.03 -9.97
N ILE A 222 -13.07 11.48 -8.75
CA ILE A 222 -14.20 10.73 -8.19
C ILE A 222 -15.44 11.64 -8.04
N ALA A 223 -15.26 12.87 -7.56
CA ALA A 223 -16.36 13.81 -7.37
C ALA A 223 -17.05 14.17 -8.69
N ASN A 224 -16.29 14.38 -9.77
CA ASN A 224 -16.84 14.59 -11.11
C ASN A 224 -17.61 13.35 -11.58
N HIS A 225 -17.02 12.15 -11.48
CA HIS A 225 -17.66 10.90 -11.89
C HIS A 225 -18.97 10.63 -11.16
N LEU A 226 -19.00 10.84 -9.83
CA LEU A 226 -20.18 10.62 -9.00
C LEU A 226 -21.15 11.82 -8.96
N ARG A 227 -20.86 12.90 -9.71
CA ARG A 227 -21.63 14.15 -9.73
C ARG A 227 -21.86 14.71 -8.32
N LEU A 228 -20.77 14.90 -7.58
CA LEU A 228 -20.79 15.46 -6.22
C LEU A 228 -20.63 16.97 -6.28
N GLN A 229 -21.19 17.67 -5.29
CA GLN A 229 -20.92 19.08 -5.05
C GLN A 229 -20.06 19.23 -3.79
N ILE A 230 -19.26 20.30 -3.72
CA ILE A 230 -18.50 20.67 -2.52
C ILE A 230 -19.05 22.01 -2.04
N GLN A 231 -19.54 22.04 -0.80
CA GLN A 231 -20.27 23.19 -0.28
C GLN A 231 -19.49 24.51 -0.42
N GLY A 232 -20.08 25.46 -1.13
CA GLY A 232 -19.51 26.80 -1.31
C GLY A 232 -18.29 26.86 -2.23
N LEU A 233 -17.99 25.80 -2.99
CA LEU A 233 -16.87 25.75 -3.92
C LEU A 233 -17.33 25.27 -5.30
N VAL A 234 -16.67 25.74 -6.35
CA VAL A 234 -16.91 25.28 -7.72
C VAL A 234 -16.01 24.09 -7.99
N LEU A 235 -16.60 22.93 -8.30
CA LEU A 235 -15.84 21.74 -8.65
C LEU A 235 -15.20 21.96 -10.03
N PRO A 236 -13.87 21.94 -10.15
CA PRO A 236 -13.24 22.07 -11.47
C PRO A 236 -13.55 20.82 -12.29
N ALA A 237 -13.75 21.02 -13.60
CA ALA A 237 -13.84 19.93 -14.55
C ALA A 237 -12.55 19.10 -14.51
N SER A 238 -12.70 17.79 -14.53
CA SER A 238 -11.58 16.85 -14.48
C SER A 238 -11.73 15.82 -15.60
N LYS A 239 -10.70 15.69 -16.43
CA LYS A 239 -10.63 14.65 -17.46
C LYS A 239 -9.96 13.41 -16.87
N MET A 240 -10.61 12.27 -17.02
CA MET A 240 -9.99 10.98 -16.74
C MET A 240 -8.97 10.67 -17.84
N ARG A 241 -7.82 10.11 -17.47
CA ARG A 241 -6.91 9.55 -18.46
C ARG A 241 -7.59 8.33 -19.09
N GLU A 242 -7.23 8.03 -20.32
CA GLU A 242 -7.75 6.83 -21.01
C GLU A 242 -7.22 5.57 -20.33
N ASN A 243 -5.92 5.55 -20.04
CA ASN A 243 -5.26 4.42 -19.41
C ASN A 243 -5.30 4.52 -17.87
N TYR A 244 -5.66 3.41 -17.23
CA TYR A 244 -5.66 3.29 -15.77
C TYR A 244 -4.24 3.07 -15.20
N TRP A 245 -3.44 2.25 -15.88
CA TRP A 245 -2.16 1.74 -15.42
C TRP A 245 -1.11 1.73 -16.52
N LYS A 246 0.17 1.62 -16.13
CA LYS A 246 1.33 1.42 -17.01
C LYS A 246 2.28 0.41 -16.38
N TYR A 247 3.13 -0.22 -17.20
CA TYR A 247 4.25 -0.99 -16.66
C TYR A 247 5.20 -0.08 -15.90
N GLU A 248 5.67 -0.56 -14.74
CA GLU A 248 6.64 0.19 -13.94
C GLU A 248 8.04 -0.11 -14.48
N THR A 249 8.80 0.95 -14.75
CA THR A 249 10.15 0.87 -15.34
C THR A 249 11.15 1.75 -14.61
N GLU A 250 10.70 2.56 -13.66
CA GLU A 250 11.51 3.57 -12.99
C GLU A 250 11.52 3.40 -11.46
N GLY A 251 10.81 2.41 -10.92
CA GLY A 251 10.64 2.22 -9.48
C GLY A 251 11.96 2.03 -8.74
N GLU A 252 12.26 2.96 -7.82
CA GLU A 252 13.47 2.92 -6.96
C GLU A 252 13.71 1.57 -6.26
N LYS A 253 12.61 0.89 -5.91
CA LYS A 253 12.64 -0.32 -5.08
C LYS A 253 12.71 -1.63 -5.87
N PHE A 254 12.91 -1.60 -7.19
CA PHE A 254 13.11 -2.83 -7.96
C PHE A 254 14.32 -3.63 -7.49
N GLY A 255 15.41 -2.95 -7.13
CA GLY A 255 16.59 -3.61 -6.58
C GLY A 255 16.29 -4.32 -5.25
N THR A 256 15.56 -3.66 -4.34
CA THR A 256 15.24 -4.24 -3.02
C THR A 256 14.19 -5.35 -3.12
N ILE A 257 13.20 -5.22 -4.00
CA ILE A 257 12.21 -6.28 -4.29
C ILE A 257 12.92 -7.50 -4.87
N PHE A 258 13.82 -7.30 -5.85
CA PHE A 258 14.58 -8.39 -6.45
C PHE A 258 15.40 -9.14 -5.40
N ILE A 259 16.20 -8.42 -4.60
CA ILE A 259 17.01 -9.03 -3.53
C ILE A 259 16.15 -9.74 -2.50
N HIS A 260 15.04 -9.14 -2.09
CA HIS A 260 14.09 -9.76 -1.17
C HIS A 260 13.63 -11.13 -1.69
N LEU A 261 13.12 -11.18 -2.92
CA LEU A 261 12.60 -12.42 -3.51
C LEU A 261 13.70 -13.46 -3.73
N VAL A 262 14.86 -13.05 -4.26
CA VAL A 262 15.94 -13.99 -4.56
C VAL A 262 16.55 -14.58 -3.28
N VAL A 263 16.70 -13.78 -2.23
CA VAL A 263 17.17 -14.29 -0.93
C VAL A 263 16.19 -15.31 -0.35
N GLU A 264 14.89 -15.00 -0.30
CA GLU A 264 13.91 -15.92 0.30
C GLU A 264 13.72 -17.22 -0.48
N ASN A 265 13.92 -17.21 -1.80
CA ASN A 265 13.66 -18.38 -2.63
C ASN A 265 14.93 -19.21 -2.95
N PHE A 266 16.12 -18.60 -2.90
CA PHE A 266 17.37 -19.26 -3.29
C PHE A 266 18.41 -19.38 -2.17
N THR A 267 18.04 -19.04 -0.93
CA THR A 267 18.92 -19.22 0.25
C THR A 267 18.11 -19.66 1.48
N LYS A 268 18.80 -19.83 2.62
CA LYS A 268 18.17 -19.99 3.94
C LYS A 268 17.92 -18.66 4.66
N GLY A 269 18.25 -17.53 4.04
CA GLY A 269 17.97 -16.21 4.56
C GLY A 269 16.51 -15.82 4.38
N PHE A 270 16.02 -14.90 5.19
CA PHE A 270 14.63 -14.45 5.15
C PHE A 270 14.49 -12.97 5.50
N SER A 271 13.38 -12.34 5.10
CA SER A 271 13.05 -10.99 5.49
C SER A 271 12.42 -10.96 6.89
N ILE A 272 13.02 -10.18 7.79
CA ILE A 272 12.45 -9.87 9.11
C ILE A 272 11.78 -8.51 9.15
N PHE A 273 11.87 -7.72 8.08
CA PHE A 273 11.14 -6.48 7.90
C PHE A 273 11.23 -6.01 6.45
N GLU A 274 10.11 -5.53 5.89
CA GLU A 274 10.09 -4.90 4.56
C GLU A 274 9.25 -3.62 4.55
N ASN A 275 9.64 -2.68 3.70
CA ASN A 275 8.96 -1.43 3.44
C ASN A 275 9.20 -1.03 1.98
N HIS A 276 8.62 -1.78 1.05
CA HIS A 276 8.73 -1.44 -0.37
C HIS A 276 7.76 -0.33 -0.76
N ALA A 277 8.19 0.54 -1.68
CA ALA A 277 7.56 1.81 -2.02
C ALA A 277 6.03 1.74 -2.21
N GLY A 278 5.31 2.72 -1.66
CA GLY A 278 3.87 2.87 -1.83
C GLY A 278 3.01 1.78 -1.16
N CYS A 279 3.63 0.68 -0.71
CA CYS A 279 2.97 -0.42 -0.02
C CYS A 279 2.79 -0.11 1.47
N GLU A 280 1.94 -0.91 2.13
CA GLU A 280 1.79 -0.83 3.57
C GLU A 280 3.04 -1.39 4.27
N LYS A 281 3.77 -0.53 4.98
CA LYS A 281 4.96 -0.91 5.77
C LYS A 281 4.77 -2.21 6.54
N GLY A 282 5.65 -3.18 6.34
CA GLY A 282 5.70 -4.49 6.98
C GLY A 282 5.79 -4.49 8.51
N TYR A 283 5.71 -5.68 9.11
CA TYR A 283 5.99 -5.88 10.53
C TYR A 283 7.44 -6.26 10.72
N PHE A 284 7.99 -5.97 11.90
CA PHE A 284 9.24 -6.59 12.31
C PHE A 284 8.95 -7.98 12.86
N ILE A 285 9.71 -8.99 12.43
CA ILE A 285 9.58 -10.37 12.89
C ILE A 285 10.66 -10.62 13.95
N THR A 286 10.23 -10.91 15.18
CA THR A 286 11.10 -11.23 16.31
C THR A 286 11.67 -12.65 16.19
N SER A 287 12.68 -12.96 17.00
CA SER A 287 13.33 -14.29 17.00
C SER A 287 12.41 -15.45 17.41
N ASP A 288 11.30 -15.17 18.10
CA ASP A 288 10.23 -16.12 18.41
C ASP A 288 9.08 -16.10 17.37
N GLY A 289 9.26 -15.42 16.23
CA GLY A 289 8.31 -15.40 15.12
C GLY A 289 7.13 -14.44 15.27
N LYS A 290 7.13 -13.58 16.30
CA LYS A 290 6.05 -12.59 16.49
C LYS A 290 6.19 -11.42 15.54
N HIS A 291 5.05 -10.99 15.00
CA HIS A 291 4.97 -9.81 14.15
C HIS A 291 4.64 -8.59 15.01
N ILE A 292 5.55 -7.61 15.04
CA ILE A 292 5.38 -6.37 15.81
C ILE A 292 5.43 -5.13 14.91
N PRO A 293 4.53 -4.15 15.12
CA PRO A 293 4.58 -2.91 14.35
C PRO A 293 5.80 -2.08 14.75
N LEU A 294 6.41 -1.40 13.77
CA LEU A 294 7.47 -0.45 14.05
C LEU A 294 6.92 0.83 14.67
N GLU A 295 7.57 1.27 15.75
CA GLU A 295 7.32 2.55 16.37
C GLU A 295 7.75 3.68 15.44
N LYS A 296 6.99 4.78 15.48
CA LYS A 296 7.30 5.96 14.68
C LYS A 296 8.42 6.81 15.30
N TYR A 297 8.60 6.74 16.61
CA TYR A 297 9.46 7.65 17.36
C TYR A 297 10.30 6.86 18.35
N SER A 298 11.60 7.13 18.41
CA SER A 298 12.46 6.62 19.49
C SER A 298 12.18 7.34 20.80
N ASP A 299 11.68 8.59 20.73
CA ASP A 299 11.08 9.30 21.85
C ASP A 299 9.95 10.24 21.36
N ARG A 300 8.71 9.83 21.65
CA ARG A 300 7.53 10.59 21.25
C ARG A 300 7.39 11.93 21.99
N LYS A 301 7.80 12.01 23.25
CA LYS A 301 7.68 13.24 24.06
C LYS A 301 8.65 14.28 23.51
N ALA A 302 9.92 13.92 23.35
CA ALA A 302 10.93 14.80 22.77
C ALA A 302 10.60 15.23 21.33
N TYR A 303 10.07 14.31 20.49
CA TYR A 303 9.63 14.66 19.14
C TYR A 303 8.53 15.72 19.11
N LYS A 304 7.53 15.57 20.00
CA LYS A 304 6.42 16.52 20.14
C LYS A 304 6.89 17.86 20.73
N ALA A 305 7.92 17.85 21.57
CA ALA A 305 8.56 19.06 22.10
C ALA A 305 9.46 19.80 21.07
N GLY A 306 9.63 19.26 19.87
CA GLY A 306 10.33 19.93 18.76
C GLY A 306 11.54 19.17 18.22
N ASN A 307 12.06 18.16 18.93
CA ASN A 307 13.24 17.41 18.50
C ASN A 307 12.89 16.41 17.38
N LYS A 308 12.93 16.86 16.13
CA LYS A 308 12.58 16.04 14.96
C LYS A 308 13.53 14.87 14.70
N LYS A 309 14.73 14.86 15.32
CA LYS A 309 15.69 13.75 15.22
C LYS A 309 15.23 12.48 15.94
N LYS A 310 14.15 12.55 16.73
CA LYS A 310 13.57 11.39 17.44
C LYS A 310 12.58 10.58 16.61
N ILE A 311 12.53 10.80 15.30
CA ILE A 311 11.83 9.92 14.36
C ILE A 311 12.75 8.74 14.05
N ILE A 312 12.22 7.51 14.11
CA ILE A 312 13.00 6.32 13.74
C ILE A 312 13.16 6.35 12.23
N SER A 313 14.40 6.26 11.76
CA SER A 313 14.68 6.05 10.34
C SER A 313 14.45 4.59 10.02
N ILE A 314 13.61 4.34 9.01
CA ILE A 314 13.09 3.02 8.69
C ILE A 314 13.75 2.56 7.40
N PRO A 315 14.46 1.42 7.42
CA PRO A 315 15.08 0.86 6.22
C PRO A 315 14.01 0.35 5.25
N ASP A 316 14.40 0.03 4.03
CA ASP A 316 13.47 -0.59 3.07
C ASP A 316 13.36 -2.09 3.26
N LEU A 317 14.43 -2.74 3.73
CA LEU A 317 14.47 -4.18 3.91
C LEU A 317 15.44 -4.53 5.03
N ILE A 318 15.09 -5.49 5.87
CA ILE A 318 15.99 -6.12 6.83
C ILE A 318 15.96 -7.61 6.57
N LEU A 319 17.09 -8.14 6.11
CA LEU A 319 17.29 -9.57 5.91
C LEU A 319 18.12 -10.15 7.05
N ILE A 320 17.97 -11.45 7.27
CA ILE A 320 18.72 -12.19 8.28
C ILE A 320 19.26 -13.47 7.66
N ASP A 321 20.51 -13.74 7.97
CA ASP A 321 21.24 -14.94 7.62
C ASP A 321 21.55 -15.71 8.90
N PHE A 322 20.78 -16.76 9.16
CA PHE A 322 21.00 -17.62 10.32
C PHE A 322 22.35 -18.34 10.28
N GLY A 323 22.78 -18.76 9.08
CA GLY A 323 24.01 -19.55 8.91
C GLY A 323 25.27 -18.76 9.28
N ARG A 324 25.26 -17.45 9.04
CA ARG A 324 26.39 -16.55 9.36
C ARG A 324 26.15 -15.70 10.60
N SER A 325 24.98 -15.81 11.23
CA SER A 325 24.55 -14.94 12.33
C SER A 325 24.67 -13.45 11.96
N GLU A 326 24.25 -13.09 10.73
CA GLU A 326 24.30 -11.73 10.21
C GLU A 326 22.89 -11.18 9.96
N ILE A 327 22.70 -9.89 10.22
CA ILE A 327 21.50 -9.13 9.85
C ILE A 327 21.93 -8.03 8.89
N ILE A 328 21.26 -7.95 7.74
CA ILE A 328 21.58 -7.03 6.66
C ILE A 328 20.48 -5.98 6.62
N ASN A 329 20.84 -4.76 6.99
CA ASN A 329 19.97 -3.60 7.05
C ASN A 329 20.15 -2.75 5.78
N ILE A 330 19.09 -2.63 4.99
CA ILE A 330 19.17 -2.23 3.58
C ILE A 330 18.42 -0.92 3.33
N GLU A 331 19.11 0.01 2.68
CA GLU A 331 18.50 1.18 2.03
C GLU A 331 18.48 0.95 0.51
N GLY A 332 17.31 1.05 -0.10
CA GLY A 332 17.10 1.01 -1.53
C GLY A 332 17.16 2.42 -2.13
N LYS A 333 17.91 2.63 -3.21
CA LYS A 333 17.92 3.91 -3.96
C LYS A 333 18.00 3.70 -5.46
N LYS A 334 17.63 4.75 -6.22
CA LYS A 334 18.02 4.83 -7.63
C LYS A 334 19.53 5.02 -7.70
N TYR A 335 20.17 4.46 -8.71
CA TYR A 335 21.62 4.55 -8.90
C TYR A 335 22.15 6.00 -8.86
N GLN A 336 21.41 6.95 -9.45
CA GLN A 336 21.76 8.38 -9.43
C GLN A 336 21.83 8.98 -8.01
N PHE A 337 21.11 8.40 -7.04
CA PHE A 337 21.06 8.84 -5.63
C PHE A 337 21.88 7.95 -4.69
N ARG A 338 22.78 7.12 -5.21
CA ARG A 338 23.57 6.18 -4.40
C ARG A 338 24.33 6.83 -3.25
N LYS A 339 24.90 8.03 -3.48
CA LYS A 339 25.64 8.77 -2.45
C LYS A 339 24.75 9.19 -1.29
N ASP A 340 23.47 9.46 -1.54
CA ASP A 340 22.51 9.82 -0.50
C ASP A 340 22.07 8.58 0.28
N GLY A 341 21.83 7.45 -0.40
CA GLY A 341 21.63 6.15 0.27
C GLY A 341 22.75 5.81 1.25
N ILE A 342 24.01 6.01 0.85
CA ILE A 342 25.18 5.77 1.72
C ILE A 342 25.16 6.67 2.97
N LYS A 343 24.78 7.94 2.82
CA LYS A 343 24.65 8.85 3.97
C LYS A 343 23.52 8.40 4.90
N GLU A 344 22.40 7.94 4.35
CA GLU A 344 21.22 7.51 5.10
C GLU A 344 21.48 6.27 5.97
N LEU A 345 22.40 5.37 5.58
CA LEU A 345 22.80 4.23 6.42
C LEU A 345 23.25 4.64 7.83
N LYS A 346 23.78 5.86 8.02
CA LYS A 346 24.20 6.36 9.33
C LYS A 346 23.03 6.54 10.31
N SER A 347 21.81 6.70 9.79
CA SER A 347 20.59 6.96 10.57
C SER A 347 19.94 5.72 11.20
N PHE A 348 20.39 4.51 10.83
CA PHE A 348 19.78 3.25 11.27
C PHE A 348 20.08 2.84 12.72
N GLY A 349 20.77 3.67 13.51
CA GLY A 349 21.11 3.33 14.89
C GLY A 349 19.89 3.05 15.79
N ASP A 350 18.80 3.80 15.61
CA ASP A 350 17.58 3.64 16.43
C ASP A 350 16.84 2.33 16.13
N ILE A 351 16.67 1.97 14.85
CA ILE A 351 16.02 0.70 14.47
C ILE A 351 16.86 -0.50 14.94
N GLU A 352 18.18 -0.39 14.82
CA GLU A 352 19.10 -1.43 15.27
C GLU A 352 19.06 -1.63 16.78
N LYS A 353 19.07 -0.55 17.56
CA LYS A 353 18.99 -0.62 19.01
C LYS A 353 17.64 -1.15 19.49
N THR A 354 16.56 -0.64 18.93
CA THR A 354 15.20 -0.88 19.44
C THR A 354 14.65 -2.24 19.04
N TYR A 355 15.04 -2.75 17.87
CA TYR A 355 14.51 -3.98 17.31
C TYR A 355 15.59 -5.03 17.13
N ILE A 356 16.59 -4.78 16.28
CA ILE A 356 17.56 -5.82 15.89
C ILE A 356 18.34 -6.34 17.11
N LYS A 357 19.01 -5.46 17.87
CA LYS A 357 19.79 -5.85 19.06
C LYS A 357 18.92 -6.38 20.20
N LYS A 358 17.65 -5.97 20.25
CA LYS A 358 16.70 -6.45 21.27
C LYS A 358 16.29 -7.90 21.02
N TYR A 359 15.95 -8.25 19.78
CA TYR A 359 15.42 -9.58 19.44
C TYR A 359 16.47 -10.54 18.88
N TYR A 360 17.57 -10.02 18.33
CA TYR A 360 18.69 -10.76 17.75
C TYR A 360 20.05 -10.26 18.28
N PRO A 361 20.29 -10.26 19.61
CA PRO A 361 21.45 -9.61 20.24
C PRO A 361 22.82 -10.16 19.80
N LYS A 362 22.87 -11.42 19.35
CA LYS A 362 24.10 -12.11 18.94
C LYS A 362 24.44 -11.90 17.46
N PHE A 363 23.55 -11.30 16.68
CA PHE A 363 23.73 -11.15 15.24
C PHE A 363 24.58 -9.92 14.94
N LYS A 364 25.55 -10.09 14.05
CA LYS A 364 26.34 -8.99 13.51
C LYS A 364 25.50 -8.21 12.51
N ILE A 365 25.48 -6.88 12.66
CA ILE A 365 24.69 -6.01 11.78
C ILE A 365 25.58 -5.50 10.65
N ILE A 366 25.13 -5.70 9.42
CA ILE A 366 25.70 -5.14 8.19
C ILE A 366 24.73 -4.10 7.67
N ARG A 367 25.24 -2.93 7.27
CA ARG A 367 24.46 -1.91 6.57
C ARG A 367 24.89 -1.88 5.11
N THR A 368 23.94 -1.83 4.19
CA THR A 368 24.27 -1.79 2.77
C THR A 368 23.22 -1.04 1.95
N VAL A 369 23.65 -0.48 0.82
CA VAL A 369 22.75 0.10 -0.18
C VAL A 369 22.48 -0.93 -1.28
N VAL A 370 21.21 -1.03 -1.67
CA VAL A 370 20.77 -1.76 -2.85
C VAL A 370 20.28 -0.74 -3.89
N LEU A 371 20.75 -0.86 -5.12
CA LEU A 371 20.47 0.10 -6.18
C LEU A 371 19.59 -0.48 -7.28
N TYR A 372 18.77 0.39 -7.86
CA TYR A 372 18.13 0.18 -9.16
C TYR A 372 18.44 1.31 -10.13
N GLY A 373 18.56 1.01 -11.42
CA GLY A 373 18.70 2.00 -12.49
C GLY A 373 20.13 2.15 -13.00
N GLY A 374 20.34 3.02 -13.98
CA GLY A 374 21.65 3.15 -14.64
C GLY A 374 21.97 1.95 -15.55
N THR A 375 23.16 1.97 -16.13
CA THR A 375 23.62 0.93 -17.10
C THR A 375 24.97 0.33 -16.72
N GLU A 376 25.47 0.70 -15.55
CA GLU A 376 26.75 0.29 -15.03
C GLU A 376 26.78 -1.21 -14.77
N LYS A 377 27.97 -1.79 -15.00
CA LYS A 377 28.25 -3.21 -14.78
C LYS A 377 29.19 -3.45 -13.60
N LYS A 378 29.57 -2.38 -12.91
CA LYS A 378 30.45 -2.38 -11.73
C LYS A 378 30.01 -1.25 -10.81
N VAL A 379 30.16 -1.46 -9.50
CA VAL A 379 29.96 -0.43 -8.48
C VAL A 379 31.22 -0.33 -7.64
N ILE A 380 31.72 0.89 -7.44
CA ILE A 380 33.00 1.14 -6.75
C ILE A 380 32.82 1.48 -5.27
N GLU A 381 31.64 1.94 -4.89
CA GLU A 381 31.30 2.28 -3.51
C GLU A 381 31.17 0.99 -2.67
N ILE A 382 31.97 0.88 -1.61
CA ILE A 382 32.06 -0.34 -0.80
C ILE A 382 30.79 -0.61 0.02
N GLU A 383 29.99 0.42 0.29
CA GLU A 383 28.73 0.34 1.02
C GLU A 383 27.58 -0.19 0.15
N VAL A 384 27.74 -0.16 -1.18
CA VAL A 384 26.74 -0.71 -2.11
C VAL A 384 26.96 -2.21 -2.20
N GLY A 385 25.93 -2.98 -1.84
CA GLY A 385 25.97 -4.43 -1.86
C GLY A 385 25.49 -5.02 -3.18
N PHE A 386 24.58 -4.34 -3.87
CA PHE A 386 23.97 -4.83 -5.10
C PHE A 386 23.43 -3.68 -5.96
N LEU A 387 23.51 -3.85 -7.28
CA LEU A 387 22.88 -3.02 -8.29
C LEU A 387 22.12 -3.92 -9.29
N LEU A 388 20.83 -3.68 -9.45
CA LEU A 388 20.05 -4.13 -10.59
C LEU A 388 19.98 -2.98 -11.61
N ASN A 389 20.71 -3.09 -12.71
CA ASN A 389 20.72 -2.03 -13.73
C ASN A 389 19.51 -2.15 -14.69
N GLU A 390 19.30 -1.14 -15.54
CA GLU A 390 18.16 -1.06 -16.47
C GLU A 390 18.19 -2.14 -17.56
N ASN A 391 19.35 -2.73 -17.81
CA ASN A 391 19.53 -3.82 -18.77
C ASN A 391 19.25 -5.21 -18.15
N GLY A 392 18.91 -5.27 -16.87
CA GLY A 392 18.70 -6.52 -16.14
C GLY A 392 20.00 -7.21 -15.69
N ASP A 393 21.15 -6.52 -15.71
CA ASP A 393 22.40 -7.08 -15.18
C ASP A 393 22.36 -7.09 -13.64
N LEU A 394 22.82 -8.21 -13.06
CA LEU A 394 22.89 -8.45 -11.62
C LEU A 394 24.31 -8.14 -11.12
N VAL A 395 24.54 -6.92 -10.62
CA VAL A 395 25.88 -6.43 -10.29
C VAL A 395 26.10 -6.49 -8.77
N LEU A 396 26.97 -7.39 -8.33
CA LEU A 396 27.42 -7.46 -6.93
C LEU A 396 28.45 -6.35 -6.64
N GLY A 397 28.29 -5.67 -5.50
CA GLY A 397 29.27 -4.69 -5.04
C GLY A 397 30.54 -5.32 -4.46
N ILE A 398 31.58 -4.51 -4.27
CA ILE A 398 32.92 -4.96 -3.80
C ILE A 398 32.83 -5.72 -2.48
N LYS A 399 32.05 -5.19 -1.51
CA LYS A 399 31.79 -5.82 -0.21
C LYS A 399 30.34 -6.30 -0.09
N ALA A 400 29.78 -6.82 -1.18
CA ALA A 400 28.44 -7.39 -1.15
C ALA A 400 28.30 -8.42 -0.01
N PRO A 401 27.19 -8.37 0.78
CA PRO A 401 26.90 -9.38 1.79
C PRO A 401 27.00 -10.79 1.22
N ALA A 402 27.55 -11.73 2.00
CA ALA A 402 27.71 -13.11 1.56
C ALA A 402 26.38 -13.75 1.15
N LEU A 403 25.30 -13.40 1.86
CA LEU A 403 23.94 -13.82 1.54
C LEU A 403 23.52 -13.42 0.10
N PHE A 404 23.90 -12.23 -0.38
CA PHE A 404 23.55 -11.81 -1.74
C PHE A 404 24.32 -12.60 -2.80
N LYS A 405 25.61 -12.86 -2.54
CA LYS A 405 26.46 -13.66 -3.42
C LYS A 405 25.91 -15.08 -3.57
N GLU A 406 25.53 -15.70 -2.45
CA GLU A 406 24.90 -17.02 -2.40
C GLU A 406 23.57 -17.02 -3.16
N ALA A 407 22.70 -16.06 -2.89
CA ALA A 407 21.37 -15.98 -3.50
C ALA A 407 21.45 -15.85 -5.03
N ILE A 408 22.32 -14.97 -5.53
CA ILE A 408 22.49 -14.76 -6.97
C ILE A 408 23.15 -15.98 -7.63
N LYS A 409 24.16 -16.58 -6.99
CA LYS A 409 24.79 -17.80 -7.50
C LYS A 409 23.76 -18.92 -7.64
N ASN A 410 22.98 -19.18 -6.59
CA ASN A 410 21.98 -20.25 -6.58
C ASN A 410 20.84 -19.98 -7.59
N LEU A 411 20.45 -18.71 -7.80
CA LEU A 411 19.51 -18.33 -8.85
C LEU A 411 20.06 -18.66 -10.24
N LEU A 412 21.30 -18.28 -10.54
CA LEU A 412 21.91 -18.55 -11.85
C LEU A 412 22.11 -20.05 -12.07
N ASP A 413 22.59 -20.77 -11.06
CA ASP A 413 22.76 -22.23 -11.09
C ASP A 413 21.43 -22.98 -11.32
N PHE A 414 20.30 -22.44 -10.85
CA PHE A 414 18.98 -23.06 -11.05
C PHE A 414 18.48 -22.96 -12.50
N TRP A 415 18.87 -21.90 -13.21
CA TRP A 415 18.45 -21.64 -14.60
C TRP A 415 19.51 -22.00 -15.64
N SER A 416 20.73 -22.33 -15.20
CA SER A 416 21.79 -22.90 -16.03
C SER A 416 21.49 -24.37 -16.31
#